data_AF-A0A2N9LPP8-F1
#
_entry.id   AF-A0A2N9LPP8-F1
#
_cell.length_a   1.000
_cell.length_b   1.000
_cell.length_c   1.000
_cell.angle_alpha   90.00
_cell.angle_beta   90.00
_cell.angle_gamma   90.00
#
_symmetry.space_group_name_H-M   'P 1'
#
loop_
_entity.id
_entity.type
_entity.pdbx_description
1 polymer ?
#
loop_
_entity_poly.entity_id
_entity_poly.type
_entity_poly.pdbx_seq_one_letter_code
_entity_poly.pdbx_strand_id
1 'polypeptide(L)'
;MPKPSHTLHLALFEAAFICLLASFAAAAQETPKPNAASDAATPSAAPAVPATTQAVPRPEPDARAREKDLGLMPPANPALPSLILIGDSTVRNGHGRGDQNQWGWGAPLADLFDPAKINVVNRAIGGLSSHSYISEGHWDLALEIIKPGDFVLIQWGHNDGGIHLPGTAPVPDQGLPPGATPPAPPAGMPPRGPNVRGSLPGIGEETYDITDPRTGKMETVHTYGWYLRKYIADVRAKGATPIICSLVPRKIWVDGHIRRNTDTYRGWAQQVAEQEHVGFVDLNEIIARRYDAMGPDAVDGVFGDPHTHTNWAGAVINAESVVAGLRDLPGDPLGRYLSERGSKLPATSF
;
A
#
# COMPACT_ATOMS: atom_id res chain seq x y z
N MET A 1 -35.07 -58.30 14.10
CA MET A 1 -36.24 -57.45 13.72
C MET A 1 -35.93 -56.80 12.37
N PRO A 2 -36.86 -56.77 11.41
CA PRO A 2 -36.57 -56.37 10.03
C PRO A 2 -36.70 -54.85 9.80
N LYS A 3 -36.10 -54.37 8.69
CA LYS A 3 -36.39 -53.06 8.11
C LYS A 3 -37.75 -53.07 7.38
N PRO A 4 -38.48 -51.95 7.32
CA PRO A 4 -39.33 -51.63 6.18
C PRO A 4 -38.57 -50.76 5.17
N SER A 5 -38.68 -51.10 3.88
CA SER A 5 -38.30 -50.24 2.76
C SER A 5 -39.55 -49.97 1.93
N HIS A 6 -39.84 -48.70 1.62
CA HIS A 6 -40.87 -48.35 0.64
C HIS A 6 -40.39 -47.24 -0.29
N THR A 7 -41.01 -47.19 -1.47
CA THR A 7 -40.42 -46.70 -2.71
C THR A 7 -41.46 -45.93 -3.50
N LEU A 8 -41.07 -44.77 -4.05
CA LEU A 8 -41.76 -43.93 -5.06
C LEU A 8 -43.28 -43.66 -4.88
N HIS A 9 -43.62 -42.36 -4.93
CA HIS A 9 -44.64 -41.91 -5.88
C HIS A 9 -44.19 -40.61 -6.57
N LEU A 10 -44.90 -40.25 -7.65
CA LEU A 10 -44.49 -39.32 -8.71
C LEU A 10 -45.58 -38.24 -8.92
N ALA A 11 -45.31 -37.29 -9.83
CA ALA A 11 -46.19 -36.20 -10.31
C ALA A 11 -46.36 -35.03 -9.31
N LEU A 12 -45.92 -33.80 -9.63
CA LEU A 12 -46.39 -32.85 -10.67
C LEU A 12 -47.71 -32.16 -10.30
N PHE A 13 -47.67 -30.84 -10.12
CA PHE A 13 -48.73 -29.92 -10.51
C PHE A 13 -48.15 -28.52 -10.77
N GLU A 14 -48.59 -27.88 -11.86
CA GLU A 14 -48.15 -26.54 -12.29
C GLU A 14 -49.29 -25.50 -12.22
N ALA A 15 -48.88 -24.24 -12.05
CA ALA A 15 -49.37 -23.02 -12.71
C ALA A 15 -50.78 -22.39 -12.44
N ALA A 16 -50.72 -21.04 -12.54
CA ALA A 16 -51.71 -20.09 -13.09
C ALA A 16 -52.95 -19.64 -12.26
N PHE A 17 -52.93 -18.37 -11.83
CA PHE A 17 -53.78 -17.22 -12.25
C PHE A 17 -53.40 -16.01 -11.35
N ILE A 18 -53.09 -14.77 -11.75
CA ILE A 18 -53.37 -13.85 -12.89
C ILE A 18 -54.62 -12.95 -12.71
N CYS A 19 -54.38 -11.63 -12.87
CA CYS A 19 -55.30 -10.48 -13.05
C CYS A 19 -56.13 -9.93 -11.87
N LEU A 20 -55.83 -8.67 -11.50
CA LEU A 20 -56.78 -7.55 -11.64
C LEU A 20 -56.03 -6.21 -11.84
N LEU A 21 -56.63 -5.25 -12.58
CA LEU A 21 -56.03 -3.94 -12.93
C LEU A 21 -57.11 -2.88 -13.22
N ALA A 22 -56.77 -1.59 -13.02
CA ALA A 22 -57.51 -0.37 -13.44
C ALA A 22 -58.89 -0.12 -12.76
N SER A 23 -59.48 1.08 -12.65
CA SER A 23 -59.17 2.50 -12.99
C SER A 23 -59.58 3.40 -11.77
N PHE A 24 -59.50 4.74 -11.67
CA PHE A 24 -59.27 5.93 -12.52
C PHE A 24 -58.38 6.94 -11.73
N ALA A 25 -57.70 7.98 -12.23
CA ALA A 25 -57.73 8.85 -13.44
C ALA A 25 -58.51 10.19 -13.31
N ALA A 26 -57.91 11.25 -13.91
CA ALA A 26 -58.33 12.66 -13.99
C ALA A 26 -58.22 13.54 -12.72
N ALA A 27 -57.97 14.86 -12.77
CA ALA A 27 -57.29 15.71 -13.78
C ALA A 27 -57.10 17.16 -13.25
N ALA A 28 -56.03 17.85 -13.63
CA ALA A 28 -55.96 19.32 -13.79
C ALA A 28 -54.64 19.75 -14.47
N GLN A 29 -54.67 20.83 -15.26
CA GLN A 29 -53.49 21.55 -15.74
C GLN A 29 -53.62 23.00 -15.28
N GLU A 30 -52.51 23.64 -14.86
CA GLU A 30 -52.42 25.09 -14.76
C GLU A 30 -51.31 25.63 -15.67
N THR A 31 -51.49 26.85 -16.17
CA THR A 31 -50.63 27.49 -17.18
C THR A 31 -49.85 28.66 -16.59
N PRO A 32 -48.63 28.94 -17.08
CA PRO A 32 -47.82 30.03 -16.56
C PRO A 32 -48.34 31.40 -17.03
N LYS A 33 -48.20 32.43 -16.18
CA LYS A 33 -48.34 33.85 -16.54
C LYS A 33 -47.01 34.60 -16.34
N PRO A 34 -46.74 35.65 -17.14
CA PRO A 34 -45.43 36.32 -17.18
C PRO A 34 -45.35 37.62 -16.34
N ASN A 35 -44.15 38.23 -16.38
CA ASN A 35 -43.74 39.52 -15.83
C ASN A 35 -43.39 39.49 -14.31
N ALA A 36 -42.48 40.34 -13.80
CA ALA A 36 -41.75 41.46 -14.41
C ALA A 36 -40.23 41.42 -14.10
N ALA A 37 -39.49 42.43 -14.54
CA ALA A 37 -38.03 42.57 -14.35
C ALA A 37 -37.67 43.69 -13.35
N SER A 38 -36.36 43.91 -13.18
CA SER A 38 -35.66 44.74 -12.16
C SER A 38 -35.31 43.97 -10.86
N ASP A 39 -34.17 44.19 -10.20
CA ASP A 39 -33.13 45.22 -10.41
C ASP A 39 -31.71 44.66 -10.59
N ALA A 40 -30.80 45.52 -11.06
CA ALA A 40 -29.42 45.17 -11.40
C ALA A 40 -28.50 45.09 -10.17
N ALA A 41 -27.60 44.10 -10.16
CA ALA A 41 -26.47 44.02 -9.24
C ALA A 41 -25.15 44.04 -10.01
N THR A 42 -24.26 44.97 -9.65
CA THR A 42 -22.95 45.17 -10.30
C THR A 42 -22.05 43.94 -10.14
N PRO A 43 -21.31 43.50 -11.17
CA PRO A 43 -20.32 42.43 -11.02
C PRO A 43 -19.18 42.91 -10.12
N SER A 44 -19.12 42.39 -8.89
CA SER A 44 -17.99 42.60 -7.99
C SER A 44 -16.75 41.91 -8.56
N ALA A 45 -15.66 42.65 -8.75
CA ALA A 45 -14.43 42.10 -9.29
C ALA A 45 -13.81 41.09 -8.31
N ALA A 46 -13.52 39.87 -8.78
CA ALA A 46 -12.82 38.89 -7.97
C ALA A 46 -11.42 39.43 -7.58
N PRO A 47 -10.99 39.31 -6.31
CA PRO A 47 -9.69 39.80 -5.90
C PRO A 47 -8.58 39.01 -6.61
N ALA A 48 -7.63 39.72 -7.20
CA ALA A 48 -6.50 39.10 -7.88
C ALA A 48 -5.65 38.31 -6.87
N VAL A 49 -5.52 37.00 -7.08
CA VAL A 49 -4.61 36.16 -6.31
C VAL A 49 -3.18 36.62 -6.62
N PRO A 50 -2.36 36.98 -5.59
CA PRO A 50 -0.97 37.37 -5.84
C PRO A 50 -0.21 36.18 -6.43
N ALA A 51 0.54 36.42 -7.50
CA ALA A 51 1.29 35.38 -8.18
C ALA A 51 2.32 34.75 -7.23
N THR A 52 2.07 33.50 -6.82
CA THR A 52 3.09 32.68 -6.19
C THR A 52 4.24 32.50 -7.15
N THR A 53 5.46 32.77 -6.70
CA THR A 53 6.67 32.52 -7.47
C THR A 53 6.73 31.04 -7.83
N GLN A 54 6.55 30.72 -9.11
CA GLN A 54 6.72 29.36 -9.60
C GLN A 54 8.15 28.91 -9.26
N ALA A 55 8.25 27.87 -8.45
CA ALA A 55 9.53 27.22 -8.20
C ALA A 55 10.06 26.72 -9.54
N VAL A 56 11.35 26.95 -9.81
CA VAL A 56 12.00 26.42 -11.02
C VAL A 56 11.80 24.90 -11.02
N PRO A 57 11.21 24.31 -12.09
CA PRO A 57 11.02 22.87 -12.16
C PRO A 57 12.35 22.15 -11.93
N ARG A 58 12.34 21.15 -11.05
CA ARG A 58 13.51 20.26 -10.91
C ARG A 58 13.66 19.46 -12.20
N PRO A 59 14.90 19.12 -12.60
CA PRO A 59 15.13 18.12 -13.64
C PRO A 59 14.34 16.83 -13.33
N GLU A 60 13.98 16.08 -14.38
CA GLU A 60 13.40 14.74 -14.21
C GLU A 60 14.26 13.90 -13.24
N PRO A 61 13.65 13.07 -12.36
CA PRO A 61 14.40 12.22 -11.46
C PRO A 61 15.30 11.24 -12.22
N ASP A 62 16.62 11.47 -12.22
CA ASP A 62 17.58 10.43 -12.61
C ASP A 62 17.59 9.35 -11.54
N ALA A 63 16.71 8.36 -11.74
CA ALA A 63 16.55 7.20 -10.88
C ALA A 63 17.90 6.50 -10.63
N ARG A 64 18.76 6.38 -11.66
CA ARG A 64 20.01 5.62 -11.58
C ARG A 64 21.08 6.39 -10.82
N ALA A 65 21.17 7.71 -11.00
CA ALA A 65 22.03 8.56 -10.17
C ALA A 65 21.57 8.59 -8.71
N ARG A 66 20.26 8.65 -8.46
CA ARG A 66 19.68 8.61 -7.11
C ARG A 66 19.93 7.28 -6.41
N GLU A 67 19.79 6.15 -7.09
CA GLU A 67 20.10 4.84 -6.50
C GLU A 67 21.59 4.67 -6.20
N LYS A 68 22.45 5.22 -7.05
CA LYS A 68 23.90 5.26 -6.82
C LYS A 68 24.27 6.08 -5.59
N ASP A 69 23.64 7.24 -5.39
CA ASP A 69 23.80 8.09 -4.19
C ASP A 69 23.26 7.40 -2.92
N LEU A 70 22.06 6.81 -3.01
CA LEU A 70 21.49 5.99 -1.95
C LEU A 70 22.32 4.75 -1.62
N GLY A 71 23.18 4.30 -2.53
CA GLY A 71 24.02 3.11 -2.37
C GLY A 71 23.24 1.79 -2.52
N LEU A 72 22.27 1.73 -3.43
CA LEU A 72 21.59 0.47 -3.76
C LEU A 72 22.54 -0.44 -4.56
N MET A 73 22.76 -1.66 -4.06
CA MET A 73 23.65 -2.63 -4.66
C MET A 73 22.89 -3.61 -5.58
N PRO A 74 23.52 -4.13 -6.65
CA PRO A 74 23.01 -5.27 -7.41
C PRO A 74 23.11 -6.59 -6.59
N PRO A 75 22.54 -7.71 -7.09
CA PRO A 75 22.76 -9.03 -6.50
C PRO A 75 24.26 -9.35 -6.38
N ALA A 76 24.72 -9.81 -5.21
CA ALA A 76 26.13 -10.06 -4.92
C ALA A 76 26.71 -11.27 -5.68
N ASN A 77 25.88 -12.29 -5.93
CA ASN A 77 26.20 -13.45 -6.75
C ASN A 77 25.07 -13.68 -7.79
N PRO A 78 25.27 -13.30 -9.07
CA PRO A 78 24.22 -13.40 -10.08
C PRO A 78 23.84 -14.85 -10.46
N ALA A 79 24.64 -15.85 -10.06
CA ALA A 79 24.33 -17.27 -10.27
C ALA A 79 23.36 -17.85 -9.23
N LEU A 80 23.08 -17.13 -8.13
CA LEU A 80 22.09 -17.51 -7.12
C LEU A 80 20.74 -16.81 -7.41
N PRO A 81 19.61 -17.38 -6.96
CA PRO A 81 18.35 -16.64 -6.92
C PRO A 81 18.46 -15.41 -6.01
N SER A 82 17.51 -14.50 -6.16
CA SER A 82 17.40 -13.27 -5.37
C SER A 82 16.07 -13.22 -4.62
N LEU A 83 16.10 -12.76 -3.37
CA LEU A 83 14.96 -12.19 -2.66
C LEU A 83 15.10 -10.67 -2.76
N ILE A 84 14.35 -10.08 -3.69
CA ILE A 84 14.38 -8.64 -3.98
C ILE A 84 13.29 -7.97 -3.13
N LEU A 85 13.63 -6.88 -2.43
CA LEU A 85 12.71 -6.14 -1.58
C LEU A 85 12.40 -4.78 -2.22
N ILE A 86 11.13 -4.50 -2.56
CA ILE A 86 10.68 -3.17 -2.93
C ILE A 86 9.69 -2.62 -1.90
N GLY A 87 9.79 -1.32 -1.63
CA GLY A 87 8.95 -0.66 -0.64
C GLY A 87 9.49 0.69 -0.17
N ASP A 88 8.93 1.15 0.94
CA ASP A 88 9.18 2.47 1.53
C ASP A 88 10.27 2.48 2.63
N SER A 89 10.33 3.54 3.44
CA SER A 89 11.31 3.73 4.52
C SER A 89 11.24 2.68 5.63
N THR A 90 10.09 2.03 5.81
CA THR A 90 9.95 0.90 6.76
C THR A 90 10.62 -0.38 6.27
N VAL A 91 10.88 -0.50 4.96
CA VAL A 91 11.72 -1.55 4.36
C VAL A 91 13.18 -1.10 4.28
N ARG A 92 13.44 0.16 3.90
CA ARG A 92 14.79 0.78 3.90
C ARG A 92 14.75 2.31 4.05
N ASN A 93 15.10 2.81 5.22
CA ASN A 93 15.25 4.25 5.46
C ASN A 93 16.63 4.79 5.02
N GLY A 94 16.68 6.04 4.53
CA GLY A 94 17.92 6.75 4.19
C GLY A 94 18.89 5.96 3.29
N HIS A 95 20.17 5.95 3.65
CA HIS A 95 21.19 5.12 2.98
C HIS A 95 21.25 3.69 3.54
N GLY A 96 20.27 3.26 4.34
CA GLY A 96 20.22 1.94 4.98
C GLY A 96 21.23 1.76 6.11
N ARG A 97 21.66 2.85 6.77
CA ARG A 97 22.77 2.88 7.74
C ARG A 97 22.34 3.16 9.19
N GLY A 98 21.04 3.29 9.46
CA GLY A 98 20.52 3.64 10.79
C GLY A 98 20.56 5.13 11.12
N ASP A 99 20.65 5.99 10.11
CA ASP A 99 20.63 7.44 10.25
C ASP A 99 19.44 7.87 11.13
N GLN A 100 19.66 8.80 12.07
CA GLN A 100 18.65 9.23 13.07
C GLN A 100 18.10 8.09 13.97
N ASN A 101 18.83 6.97 14.12
CA ASN A 101 18.38 5.74 14.79
C ASN A 101 17.15 5.09 14.11
N GLN A 102 16.99 5.27 12.80
CA GLN A 102 15.85 4.76 12.04
C GLN A 102 16.28 3.69 11.03
N TRP A 103 15.72 2.49 11.20
CA TRP A 103 16.03 1.29 10.43
C TRP A 103 14.77 0.70 9.80
N GLY A 104 14.88 0.29 8.53
CA GLY A 104 13.89 -0.53 7.86
C GLY A 104 14.19 -2.02 8.00
N TRP A 105 13.16 -2.87 8.01
CA TRP A 105 13.29 -4.30 8.29
C TRP A 105 14.10 -5.07 7.23
N GLY A 106 14.18 -4.56 6.01
CA GLY A 106 14.96 -5.17 4.94
C GLY A 106 16.48 -5.09 5.13
N ALA A 107 16.97 -4.47 6.21
CA ALA A 107 18.37 -4.59 6.64
C ALA A 107 18.58 -5.85 7.51
N PRO A 108 18.00 -5.98 8.72
CA PRO A 108 18.17 -7.19 9.55
C PRO A 108 17.56 -8.48 8.95
N LEU A 109 16.70 -8.37 7.93
CA LEU A 109 16.23 -9.54 7.17
C LEU A 109 17.40 -10.29 6.49
N ALA A 110 18.44 -9.59 6.04
CA ALA A 110 19.56 -10.21 5.32
C ALA A 110 20.24 -11.32 6.14
N ASP A 111 20.38 -11.12 7.45
CA ASP A 111 20.98 -12.10 8.39
C ASP A 111 20.13 -13.38 8.57
N LEU A 112 18.86 -13.34 8.18
CA LEU A 112 17.92 -14.46 8.30
C LEU A 112 17.97 -15.40 7.08
N PHE A 113 18.69 -15.03 6.02
CA PHE A 113 18.90 -15.82 4.82
C PHE A 113 20.36 -16.27 4.68
N ASP A 114 20.57 -17.40 4.01
CA ASP A 114 21.90 -17.97 3.76
C ASP A 114 22.51 -17.36 2.49
N PRO A 115 23.57 -16.55 2.58
CA PRO A 115 24.19 -15.89 1.42
C PRO A 115 24.89 -16.85 0.46
N ALA A 116 25.10 -18.12 0.84
CA ALA A 116 25.55 -19.17 -0.07
C ALA A 116 24.42 -19.77 -0.92
N LYS A 117 23.15 -19.48 -0.59
CA LYS A 117 21.95 -20.02 -1.26
C LYS A 117 21.10 -18.98 -1.99
N ILE A 118 21.04 -17.73 -1.50
CA ILE A 118 20.21 -16.65 -2.07
C ILE A 118 20.85 -15.27 -1.84
N ASN A 119 20.62 -14.34 -2.75
CA ASN A 119 20.89 -12.92 -2.53
C ASN A 119 19.71 -12.26 -1.80
N VAL A 120 19.93 -11.46 -0.76
CA VAL A 120 18.90 -10.51 -0.28
C VAL A 120 19.23 -9.13 -0.84
N VAL A 121 18.36 -8.59 -1.69
CA VAL A 121 18.64 -7.40 -2.50
C VAL A 121 17.62 -6.32 -2.17
N ASN A 122 17.97 -5.48 -1.20
CA ASN A 122 17.08 -4.42 -0.73
C ASN A 122 17.09 -3.22 -1.71
N ARG A 123 15.99 -3.07 -2.44
CA ARG A 123 15.76 -2.05 -3.49
C ARG A 123 14.73 -1.00 -3.04
N ALA A 124 14.28 -1.05 -1.79
CA ALA A 124 13.35 -0.09 -1.22
C ALA A 124 13.99 1.30 -1.03
N ILE A 125 13.17 2.35 -1.07
CA ILE A 125 13.63 3.74 -0.98
C ILE A 125 12.68 4.54 -0.08
N GLY A 126 13.26 5.20 0.92
CA GLY A 126 12.53 6.03 1.87
C GLY A 126 11.69 7.12 1.20
N GLY A 127 10.43 7.24 1.65
CA GLY A 127 9.48 8.21 1.11
C GLY A 127 8.93 7.90 -0.28
N LEU A 128 9.11 6.68 -0.83
CA LEU A 128 8.42 6.22 -2.04
C LEU A 128 7.12 5.47 -1.70
N SER A 129 6.29 5.29 -2.72
CA SER A 129 4.94 4.71 -2.70
C SER A 129 4.78 3.77 -3.91
N SER A 130 3.67 3.03 -3.96
CA SER A 130 3.33 2.17 -5.11
C SER A 130 3.31 2.93 -6.45
N HIS A 131 2.85 4.20 -6.46
CA HIS A 131 2.89 5.07 -7.63
C HIS A 131 4.31 5.61 -7.90
N SER A 132 4.89 6.34 -6.95
CA SER A 132 6.11 7.12 -7.20
C SER A 132 7.37 6.27 -7.40
N TYR A 133 7.37 5.00 -6.98
CA TYR A 133 8.44 4.07 -7.36
C TYR A 133 8.40 3.71 -8.87
N ILE A 134 7.24 3.80 -9.50
CA ILE A 134 7.09 3.68 -10.97
C ILE A 134 7.33 5.04 -11.64
N SER A 135 6.66 6.13 -11.24
CA SER A 135 6.76 7.40 -11.99
C SER A 135 8.12 8.11 -11.87
N GLU A 136 8.88 7.83 -10.80
CA GLU A 136 10.28 8.25 -10.64
C GLU A 136 11.29 7.20 -11.17
N GLY A 137 10.87 6.22 -11.98
CA GLY A 137 11.74 5.33 -12.76
C GLY A 137 12.45 4.19 -12.00
N HIS A 138 12.22 4.05 -10.70
CA HIS A 138 12.89 3.03 -9.87
C HIS A 138 12.41 1.59 -10.16
N TRP A 139 11.17 1.43 -10.62
CA TRP A 139 10.65 0.10 -10.98
C TRP A 139 11.36 -0.51 -12.20
N ASP A 140 11.65 0.28 -13.23
CA ASP A 140 12.39 -0.21 -14.40
C ASP A 140 13.80 -0.69 -14.01
N LEU A 141 14.47 0.02 -13.09
CA LEU A 141 15.78 -0.38 -12.55
C LEU A 141 15.72 -1.63 -11.67
N ALA A 142 14.59 -1.90 -11.01
CA ALA A 142 14.36 -3.19 -10.36
C ALA A 142 14.09 -4.31 -11.39
N LEU A 143 13.33 -4.03 -12.44
CA LEU A 143 13.09 -4.96 -13.54
C LEU A 143 14.35 -5.31 -14.34
N GLU A 144 15.38 -4.44 -14.38
CA GLU A 144 16.69 -4.78 -14.94
C GLU A 144 17.38 -5.95 -14.23
N ILE A 145 17.15 -6.13 -12.92
CA ILE A 145 17.85 -7.16 -12.11
C ILE A 145 17.01 -8.40 -11.78
N ILE A 146 15.68 -8.34 -11.92
CA ILE A 146 14.79 -9.50 -11.68
C ILE A 146 14.96 -10.52 -12.82
N LYS A 147 15.23 -11.79 -12.46
CA LYS A 147 15.39 -12.92 -13.39
C LYS A 147 14.49 -14.12 -13.00
N PRO A 148 14.30 -15.12 -13.89
CA PRO A 148 13.50 -16.29 -13.58
C PRO A 148 13.97 -17.04 -12.32
N GLY A 149 13.03 -17.40 -11.44
CA GLY A 149 13.32 -18.07 -10.17
C GLY A 149 13.71 -17.15 -8.99
N ASP A 150 13.74 -15.82 -9.20
CA ASP A 150 13.81 -14.85 -8.11
C ASP A 150 12.45 -14.69 -7.41
N PHE A 151 12.47 -14.15 -6.20
CA PHE A 151 11.30 -13.74 -5.41
C PHE A 151 11.31 -12.23 -5.23
N VAL A 152 10.15 -11.59 -5.28
CA VAL A 152 10.02 -10.14 -5.05
C VAL A 152 9.01 -9.88 -3.94
N LEU A 153 9.49 -9.38 -2.79
CA LEU A 153 8.61 -8.89 -1.71
C LEU A 153 8.23 -7.43 -2.01
N ILE A 154 6.93 -7.18 -2.02
CA ILE A 154 6.34 -5.90 -2.43
C ILE A 154 5.58 -5.32 -1.24
N GLN A 155 6.07 -4.24 -0.62
CA GLN A 155 5.41 -3.59 0.51
C GLN A 155 5.19 -2.09 0.28
N TRP A 156 3.93 -1.67 0.18
CA TRP A 156 3.53 -0.27 0.00
C TRP A 156 2.43 0.11 1.01
N GLY A 157 2.12 1.41 1.10
CA GLY A 157 0.99 1.94 1.88
C GLY A 157 1.31 3.12 2.79
N HIS A 158 2.57 3.31 3.25
CA HIS A 158 2.88 4.41 4.18
C HIS A 158 2.86 5.79 3.52
N ASN A 159 3.23 5.90 2.24
CA ASN A 159 3.33 7.16 1.49
C ASN A 159 2.30 7.26 0.36
N ASP A 160 1.35 6.33 0.30
CA ASP A 160 0.38 6.17 -0.77
C ASP A 160 -0.87 7.04 -0.58
N GLY A 161 -1.09 7.59 0.62
CA GLY A 161 -2.20 8.50 0.92
C GLY A 161 -1.99 9.92 0.39
N GLY A 162 -3.10 10.60 0.09
CA GLY A 162 -3.13 12.04 -0.22
C GLY A 162 -3.44 12.44 -1.67
N ILE A 163 -3.77 11.48 -2.54
CA ILE A 163 -4.47 11.74 -3.81
C ILE A 163 -5.89 11.20 -3.70
N HIS A 164 -6.87 11.92 -4.25
CA HIS A 164 -8.27 11.57 -4.22
C HIS A 164 -9.00 12.20 -5.42
N LEU A 165 -10.15 11.66 -5.78
CA LEU A 165 -10.97 12.21 -6.86
C LEU A 165 -11.65 13.52 -6.41
N PRO A 166 -11.93 14.46 -7.33
CA PRO A 166 -12.70 15.67 -7.03
C PRO A 166 -14.02 15.35 -6.32
N GLY A 167 -14.31 16.06 -5.23
CA GLY A 167 -15.52 15.84 -4.41
C GLY A 167 -15.47 14.63 -3.47
N THR A 168 -14.44 13.79 -3.53
CA THR A 168 -14.22 12.72 -2.53
C THR A 168 -13.31 13.21 -1.39
N ALA A 169 -13.42 12.59 -0.22
CA ALA A 169 -12.49 12.85 0.89
C ALA A 169 -11.16 12.11 0.66
N PRO A 170 -10.00 12.70 1.03
CA PRO A 170 -8.74 11.98 1.04
C PRO A 170 -8.80 10.83 2.05
N VAL A 171 -8.18 9.69 1.72
CA VAL A 171 -7.78 8.71 2.74
C VAL A 171 -6.82 9.44 3.69
N PRO A 172 -7.09 9.48 5.01
CA PRO A 172 -6.18 10.09 5.96
C PRO A 172 -4.78 9.47 5.86
N ASP A 173 -3.74 10.28 6.08
CA ASP A 173 -2.45 9.73 6.47
C ASP A 173 -2.66 8.99 7.79
N GLN A 174 -2.68 7.65 7.72
CA GLN A 174 -2.94 6.78 8.87
C GLN A 174 -1.76 6.81 9.88
N GLY A 175 -0.81 7.75 9.74
CA GLY A 175 0.18 8.15 10.73
C GLY A 175 -0.32 8.99 11.90
N LEU A 176 -1.57 9.47 11.84
CA LEU A 176 -2.14 10.33 12.86
C LEU A 176 -3.18 9.56 13.70
N PRO A 177 -3.11 9.63 15.04
CA PRO A 177 -4.22 9.22 15.89
C PRO A 177 -5.52 9.97 15.53
N PRO A 178 -6.71 9.39 15.78
CA PRO A 178 -7.99 10.06 15.53
C PRO A 178 -8.03 11.46 16.18
N GLY A 179 -8.24 12.49 15.36
CA GLY A 179 -8.29 13.89 15.81
C GLY A 179 -6.95 14.63 15.85
N ALA A 180 -5.81 13.99 15.55
CA ALA A 180 -4.51 14.66 15.48
C ALA A 180 -4.30 15.37 14.13
N THR A 181 -3.92 16.64 14.17
CA THR A 181 -3.53 17.44 13.00
C THR A 181 -2.14 17.00 12.49
N PRO A 182 -1.89 16.95 11.16
CA PRO A 182 -0.54 16.71 10.64
C PRO A 182 0.49 17.71 11.19
N PRO A 183 1.69 17.27 11.58
CA PRO A 183 2.74 18.18 12.03
C PRO A 183 3.13 19.13 10.90
N ALA A 184 3.24 20.42 11.23
CA ALA A 184 3.66 21.46 10.31
C ALA A 184 5.03 21.12 9.67
N PRO A 185 5.31 21.57 8.43
CA PRO A 185 6.64 21.41 7.85
C PRO A 185 7.73 22.07 8.73
N PRO A 186 8.97 21.57 8.69
CA PRO A 186 10.12 22.29 9.25
C PRO A 186 10.17 23.73 8.72
N ALA A 187 10.54 24.68 9.57
CA ALA A 187 10.53 26.10 9.23
C ALA A 187 11.33 26.39 7.94
N GLY A 188 10.69 27.02 6.96
CA GLY A 188 11.25 27.29 5.63
C GLY A 188 10.92 26.25 4.56
N MET A 189 10.36 25.09 4.91
CA MET A 189 9.73 24.19 3.92
C MET A 189 8.32 24.68 3.56
N PRO A 190 7.87 24.53 2.30
CA PRO A 190 6.49 24.84 1.94
C PRO A 190 5.51 23.92 2.68
N PRO A 191 4.23 24.31 2.80
CA PRO A 191 3.16 23.38 3.16
C PRO A 191 3.26 22.10 2.34
N ARG A 192 3.03 20.94 2.96
CA ARG A 192 2.81 19.71 2.17
C ARG A 192 1.56 19.96 1.34
N GLY A 193 1.71 20.06 0.02
CA GLY A 193 0.59 20.08 -0.91
C GLY A 193 -0.18 18.75 -0.87
N PRO A 194 -1.20 18.56 -1.73
CA PRO A 194 -1.69 17.21 -2.00
C PRO A 194 -0.49 16.32 -2.34
N ASN A 195 -0.45 15.11 -1.78
CA ASN A 195 0.68 14.22 -1.97
C ASN A 195 0.59 13.61 -3.38
N VAL A 196 0.97 14.39 -4.39
CA VAL A 196 1.08 14.03 -5.82
C VAL A 196 1.89 12.76 -6.12
N ARG A 197 2.58 12.23 -5.10
CA ARG A 197 3.38 11.01 -5.16
C ARG A 197 2.64 9.81 -4.55
N GLY A 198 1.44 9.97 -4.01
CA GLY A 198 0.58 8.88 -3.54
C GLY A 198 -0.15 8.16 -4.69
N SER A 199 -1.13 7.32 -4.36
CA SER A 199 -2.05 6.67 -5.30
C SER A 199 -3.49 7.12 -5.05
N LEU A 200 -4.42 6.77 -5.95
CA LEU A 200 -5.85 6.80 -5.62
C LEU A 200 -6.19 5.68 -4.62
N PRO A 201 -7.29 5.82 -3.85
CA PRO A 201 -7.79 4.79 -2.94
C PRO A 201 -8.29 3.53 -3.65
N GLY A 202 -8.40 2.43 -2.90
CA GLY A 202 -9.07 1.21 -3.35
C GLY A 202 -8.25 0.33 -4.29
N ILE A 203 -8.95 -0.59 -4.97
CA ILE A 203 -8.36 -1.64 -5.82
C ILE A 203 -8.82 -1.64 -7.28
N GLY A 204 -9.77 -0.75 -7.63
CA GLY A 204 -10.40 -0.70 -8.95
C GLY A 204 -9.50 -0.14 -10.05
N GLU A 205 -10.13 0.26 -11.16
CA GLU A 205 -9.47 0.77 -12.36
C GLU A 205 -9.50 2.31 -12.46
N GLU A 206 -9.92 3.01 -11.41
CA GLU A 206 -10.04 4.46 -11.38
C GLU A 206 -8.71 5.16 -11.64
N THR A 207 -8.76 6.20 -12.48
CA THR A 207 -7.61 7.05 -12.83
C THR A 207 -7.89 8.53 -12.59
N TYR A 208 -6.83 9.29 -12.36
CA TYR A 208 -6.89 10.76 -12.25
C TYR A 208 -5.59 11.40 -12.73
N ASP A 209 -5.68 12.30 -13.70
CA ASP A 209 -4.52 13.04 -14.19
C ASP A 209 -4.15 14.16 -13.21
N ILE A 210 -2.87 14.20 -12.85
CA ILE A 210 -2.26 15.28 -12.05
C ILE A 210 -1.19 15.99 -12.85
N THR A 211 -0.84 17.20 -12.44
CA THR A 211 0.46 17.81 -12.76
C THR A 211 1.31 17.77 -11.50
N ASP A 212 2.51 17.18 -11.55
CA ASP A 212 3.45 17.22 -10.43
C ASP A 212 4.09 18.62 -10.34
N PRO A 213 3.82 19.41 -9.28
CA PRO A 213 4.38 20.76 -9.12
C PRO A 213 5.90 20.78 -8.91
N ARG A 214 6.56 19.62 -8.77
CA ARG A 214 8.03 19.52 -8.66
C ARG A 214 8.74 19.57 -10.02
N THR A 215 8.10 19.05 -11.07
CA THR A 215 8.68 18.83 -12.42
C THR A 215 7.88 19.53 -13.52
N GLY A 216 6.60 19.85 -13.29
CA GLY A 216 5.67 20.35 -14.30
C GLY A 216 5.08 19.26 -15.20
N LYS A 217 5.42 17.99 -14.95
CA LYS A 217 5.00 16.82 -15.73
C LYS A 217 3.54 16.45 -15.43
N MET A 218 2.80 16.04 -16.45
CA MET A 218 1.50 15.39 -16.26
C MET A 218 1.69 13.89 -16.05
N GLU A 219 1.03 13.34 -15.02
CA GLU A 219 1.07 11.92 -14.67
C GLU A 219 -0.36 11.40 -14.45
N THR A 220 -0.73 10.27 -15.06
CA THR A 220 -2.00 9.58 -14.79
C THR A 220 -1.84 8.70 -13.56
N VAL A 221 -2.51 9.06 -12.47
CA VAL A 221 -2.50 8.30 -11.21
C VAL A 221 -3.56 7.21 -11.27
N HIS A 222 -3.22 6.00 -10.84
CA HIS A 222 -4.15 4.87 -10.70
C HIS A 222 -4.46 4.55 -9.23
N THR A 223 -5.38 3.59 -8.98
CA THR A 223 -5.62 3.06 -7.63
C THR A 223 -4.40 2.34 -7.05
N TYR A 224 -4.34 2.25 -5.72
CA TYR A 224 -3.35 1.45 -5.01
C TYR A 224 -3.32 0.00 -5.52
N GLY A 225 -4.48 -0.63 -5.70
CA GLY A 225 -4.55 -2.00 -6.20
C GLY A 225 -4.18 -2.15 -7.67
N TRP A 226 -4.36 -1.13 -8.51
CA TRP A 226 -3.82 -1.13 -9.88
C TRP A 226 -2.29 -1.23 -9.87
N TYR A 227 -1.61 -0.42 -9.04
CA TYR A 227 -0.14 -0.47 -8.95
C TYR A 227 0.32 -1.84 -8.43
N LEU A 228 -0.34 -2.41 -7.42
CA LEU A 228 -0.02 -3.77 -6.95
C LEU A 228 -0.17 -4.83 -8.07
N ARG A 229 -1.25 -4.77 -8.86
CA ARG A 229 -1.44 -5.66 -10.02
C ARG A 229 -0.36 -5.46 -11.09
N LYS A 230 0.07 -4.21 -11.34
CA LYS A 230 1.19 -3.90 -12.25
C LYS A 230 2.50 -4.55 -11.79
N TYR A 231 2.87 -4.40 -10.51
CA TYR A 231 4.05 -5.07 -9.94
C TYR A 231 3.96 -6.60 -10.09
N ILE A 232 2.81 -7.20 -9.73
CA ILE A 232 2.57 -8.65 -9.85
C ILE A 232 2.74 -9.13 -11.30
N ALA A 233 2.13 -8.44 -12.26
CA ALA A 233 2.18 -8.80 -13.68
C ALA A 233 3.60 -8.71 -14.26
N ASP A 234 4.34 -7.65 -13.94
CA ASP A 234 5.72 -7.47 -14.44
C ASP A 234 6.69 -8.49 -13.83
N VAL A 235 6.56 -8.80 -12.54
CA VAL A 235 7.38 -9.85 -11.87
C VAL A 235 7.11 -11.22 -12.47
N ARG A 236 5.84 -11.54 -12.74
CA ARG A 236 5.44 -12.76 -13.47
C ARG A 236 6.02 -12.80 -14.89
N ALA A 237 6.01 -11.68 -15.61
CA ALA A 237 6.60 -11.57 -16.95
C ALA A 237 8.13 -11.77 -16.96
N LYS A 238 8.82 -11.52 -15.83
CA LYS A 238 10.24 -11.85 -15.62
C LYS A 238 10.49 -13.30 -15.19
N GLY A 239 9.45 -14.12 -15.02
CA GLY A 239 9.56 -15.51 -14.53
C GLY A 239 9.88 -15.61 -13.03
N ALA A 240 9.67 -14.54 -12.27
CA ALA A 240 9.90 -14.46 -10.84
C ALA A 240 8.57 -14.58 -10.07
N THR A 241 8.65 -14.86 -8.77
CA THR A 241 7.50 -15.02 -7.88
C THR A 241 7.23 -13.72 -7.09
N PRO A 242 6.12 -13.00 -7.36
CA PRO A 242 5.72 -11.87 -6.52
C PRO A 242 5.07 -12.36 -5.22
N ILE A 243 5.37 -11.65 -4.12
CA ILE A 243 4.77 -11.84 -2.81
C ILE A 243 4.39 -10.44 -2.29
N ILE A 244 3.11 -10.25 -1.97
CA ILE A 244 2.61 -9.00 -1.39
C ILE A 244 2.80 -9.03 0.12
N CYS A 245 3.40 -7.98 0.68
CA CYS A 245 3.42 -7.72 2.10
C CYS A 245 2.46 -6.57 2.41
N SER A 246 1.61 -6.70 3.44
CA SER A 246 0.90 -5.53 3.95
C SER A 246 1.87 -4.55 4.63
N LEU A 247 1.55 -3.26 4.66
CA LEU A 247 2.36 -2.26 5.36
C LEU A 247 2.52 -2.60 6.84
N VAL A 248 3.71 -2.39 7.42
CA VAL A 248 3.92 -2.58 8.86
C VAL A 248 3.01 -1.65 9.67
N PRO A 249 2.59 -2.02 10.89
CA PRO A 249 1.75 -1.15 11.69
C PRO A 249 2.57 0.03 12.23
N ARG A 250 1.93 1.20 12.29
CA ARG A 250 2.42 2.36 13.02
C ARG A 250 2.09 2.19 14.51
N LYS A 251 2.87 2.77 15.44
CA LYS A 251 2.62 2.64 16.90
C LYS A 251 1.44 3.49 17.42
N ILE A 252 0.30 3.40 16.73
CA ILE A 252 -0.95 4.09 17.06
C ILE A 252 -1.84 3.11 17.80
N TRP A 253 -2.16 3.45 19.05
CA TRP A 253 -2.97 2.64 19.94
C TRP A 253 -4.43 3.09 19.92
N VAL A 254 -5.34 2.12 19.88
CA VAL A 254 -6.80 2.28 19.98
C VAL A 254 -7.29 1.19 20.95
N ASP A 255 -8.00 1.58 22.01
CA ASP A 255 -8.58 0.68 23.01
C ASP A 255 -7.61 -0.39 23.59
N GLY A 256 -6.34 -0.01 23.74
CA GLY A 256 -5.27 -0.88 24.27
C GLY A 256 -4.56 -1.75 23.24
N HIS A 257 -4.95 -1.68 21.96
CA HIS A 257 -4.35 -2.46 20.86
C HIS A 257 -3.76 -1.56 19.78
N ILE A 258 -2.76 -2.05 19.04
CA ILE A 258 -2.26 -1.41 17.83
C ILE A 258 -3.34 -1.36 16.76
N ARG A 259 -3.51 -0.21 16.10
CA ARG A 259 -4.49 -0.05 15.01
C ARG A 259 -4.10 -0.88 13.78
N ARG A 260 -4.94 -1.85 13.42
CA ARG A 260 -4.86 -2.58 12.15
C ARG A 260 -5.45 -1.73 11.03
N ASN A 261 -4.84 -1.75 9.85
CA ASN A 261 -5.27 -0.96 8.68
C ASN A 261 -6.29 -1.71 7.80
N THR A 262 -7.22 -2.44 8.42
CA THR A 262 -8.18 -3.37 7.78
C THR A 262 -8.88 -2.77 6.57
N ASP A 263 -9.37 -1.53 6.70
CA ASP A 263 -10.31 -0.94 5.75
C ASP A 263 -9.60 -0.14 4.62
N THR A 264 -8.26 -0.16 4.63
CA THR A 264 -7.40 0.58 3.68
C THR A 264 -6.23 -0.29 3.21
N TYR A 265 -4.99 0.21 3.21
CA TYR A 265 -3.84 -0.39 2.52
C TYR A 265 -3.50 -1.84 2.91
N ARG A 266 -3.81 -2.30 4.13
CA ARG A 266 -3.70 -3.73 4.48
C ARG A 266 -4.77 -4.55 3.75
N GLY A 267 -6.04 -4.17 3.89
CA GLY A 267 -7.15 -4.88 3.25
C GLY A 267 -7.08 -4.86 1.72
N TRP A 268 -6.67 -3.73 1.13
CA TRP A 268 -6.47 -3.63 -0.32
C TRP A 268 -5.29 -4.48 -0.80
N ALA A 269 -4.20 -4.55 -0.04
CA ALA A 269 -3.08 -5.45 -0.34
C ALA A 269 -3.49 -6.93 -0.25
N GLN A 270 -4.27 -7.29 0.77
CA GLN A 270 -4.85 -8.62 0.92
C GLN A 270 -5.78 -8.96 -0.25
N GLN A 271 -6.76 -8.10 -0.56
CA GLN A 271 -7.74 -8.31 -1.63
C GLN A 271 -7.08 -8.47 -3.00
N VAL A 272 -6.05 -7.68 -3.32
CA VAL A 272 -5.29 -7.86 -4.58
C VAL A 272 -4.50 -9.16 -4.56
N ALA A 273 -3.87 -9.53 -3.44
CA ALA A 273 -3.13 -10.79 -3.36
C ALA A 273 -4.03 -12.02 -3.51
N GLU A 274 -5.24 -11.97 -2.96
CA GLU A 274 -6.30 -12.98 -3.11
C GLU A 274 -6.80 -13.05 -4.56
N GLN A 275 -7.13 -11.90 -5.18
CA GLN A 275 -7.62 -11.81 -6.56
C GLN A 275 -6.57 -12.28 -7.58
N GLU A 276 -5.31 -11.90 -7.40
CA GLU A 276 -4.22 -12.28 -8.29
C GLU A 276 -3.68 -13.68 -8.02
N HIS A 277 -4.08 -14.33 -6.92
CA HIS A 277 -3.56 -15.62 -6.47
C HIS A 277 -2.02 -15.61 -6.29
N VAL A 278 -1.53 -14.68 -5.47
CA VAL A 278 -0.10 -14.55 -5.09
C VAL A 278 0.08 -14.74 -3.57
N GLY A 279 1.32 -14.95 -3.12
CA GLY A 279 1.60 -15.04 -1.69
C GLY A 279 1.30 -13.73 -0.98
N PHE A 280 0.61 -13.79 0.16
CA PHE A 280 0.32 -12.64 1.02
C PHE A 280 0.95 -12.84 2.39
N VAL A 281 1.74 -11.87 2.84
CA VAL A 281 2.38 -11.84 4.16
C VAL A 281 1.83 -10.65 4.94
N ASP A 282 0.98 -10.92 5.93
CA ASP A 282 0.26 -9.86 6.64
C ASP A 282 1.07 -9.23 7.79
N LEU A 283 2.16 -8.54 7.44
CA LEU A 283 3.03 -7.85 8.39
C LEU A 283 2.25 -6.91 9.32
N ASN A 284 1.20 -6.26 8.82
CA ASN A 284 0.34 -5.37 9.60
C ASN A 284 -0.23 -6.07 10.85
N GLU A 285 -0.77 -7.28 10.71
CA GLU A 285 -1.35 -8.05 11.82
C GLU A 285 -0.28 -8.80 12.62
N ILE A 286 0.69 -9.44 11.96
CA ILE A 286 1.72 -10.25 12.63
C ILE A 286 2.54 -9.38 13.59
N ILE A 287 2.95 -8.19 13.14
CA ILE A 287 3.71 -7.24 13.97
C ILE A 287 2.79 -6.61 15.01
N ALA A 288 1.55 -6.26 14.67
CA ALA A 288 0.62 -5.65 15.62
C ALA A 288 0.31 -6.59 16.80
N ARG A 289 0.20 -7.90 16.58
CA ARG A 289 0.07 -8.89 17.67
C ARG A 289 1.31 -8.97 18.56
N ARG A 290 2.53 -8.87 17.99
CA ARG A 290 3.77 -8.79 18.80
C ARG A 290 3.82 -7.51 19.62
N TYR A 291 3.42 -6.38 19.04
CA TYR A 291 3.37 -5.09 19.72
C TYR A 291 2.29 -5.05 20.82
N ASP A 292 1.08 -5.56 20.57
CA ASP A 292 0.04 -5.72 21.60
C ASP A 292 0.57 -6.51 22.82
N ALA A 293 1.29 -7.61 22.58
CA ALA A 293 1.87 -8.45 23.63
C ALA A 293 3.07 -7.81 24.35
N MET A 294 3.73 -6.82 23.74
CA MET A 294 4.78 -6.00 24.37
C MET A 294 4.20 -4.84 25.20
N GLY A 295 3.07 -4.28 24.78
CA GLY A 295 2.43 -3.11 25.38
C GLY A 295 3.09 -1.76 25.00
N PRO A 296 2.42 -0.62 25.25
CA PRO A 296 2.82 0.70 24.75
C PRO A 296 4.27 1.11 25.06
N ASP A 297 4.69 1.01 26.32
CA ASP A 297 6.00 1.52 26.76
C ASP A 297 7.17 0.75 26.14
N ALA A 298 7.04 -0.57 26.02
CA ALA A 298 8.05 -1.42 25.38
C ALA A 298 8.07 -1.25 23.85
N VAL A 299 6.92 -0.94 23.24
CA VAL A 299 6.81 -0.62 21.81
C VAL A 299 7.39 0.77 21.50
N ASP A 300 7.24 1.75 22.40
CA ASP A 300 7.83 3.08 22.19
C ASP A 300 9.36 3.00 22.04
N GLY A 301 10.00 2.22 22.93
CA GLY A 301 11.44 1.97 22.95
C GLY A 301 12.04 1.21 21.75
N VAL A 302 11.22 0.62 20.86
CA VAL A 302 11.70 -0.02 19.61
C VAL A 302 11.55 0.86 18.36
N PHE A 303 11.17 2.13 18.53
CA PHE A 303 11.11 3.13 17.45
C PHE A 303 12.28 4.15 17.52
N GLY A 304 12.54 4.78 16.37
CA GLY A 304 13.43 5.93 16.20
C GLY A 304 12.69 7.23 15.88
N ASP A 305 11.35 7.21 15.92
CA ASP A 305 10.48 8.37 15.74
C ASP A 305 9.17 8.23 16.56
N PRO A 306 8.24 9.22 16.51
CA PRO A 306 6.98 9.16 17.24
C PRO A 306 5.91 8.19 16.72
N HIS A 307 6.03 7.55 15.54
CA HIS A 307 4.92 6.79 14.97
C HIS A 307 5.22 5.68 13.93
N THR A 308 6.31 5.73 13.16
CA THR A 308 6.51 4.89 11.95
C THR A 308 7.87 4.25 11.83
N HIS A 309 8.97 4.98 12.03
CA HIS A 309 10.29 4.44 11.77
C HIS A 309 10.79 3.68 13.00
N THR A 310 10.94 2.36 12.86
CA THR A 310 11.57 1.50 13.86
C THR A 310 13.04 1.85 14.07
N ASN A 311 13.57 1.61 15.28
CA ASN A 311 15.02 1.52 15.49
C ASN A 311 15.51 0.09 15.16
N TRP A 312 16.78 -0.24 15.38
CA TRP A 312 17.32 -1.56 15.01
C TRP A 312 16.55 -2.72 15.66
N ALA A 313 16.14 -2.58 16.94
CA ALA A 313 15.39 -3.63 17.62
C ALA A 313 13.99 -3.83 17.01
N GLY A 314 13.30 -2.73 16.68
CA GLY A 314 12.01 -2.79 15.97
C GLY A 314 12.14 -3.34 14.55
N ALA A 315 13.21 -2.99 13.84
CA ALA A 315 13.50 -3.51 12.51
C ALA A 315 13.77 -5.02 12.54
N VAL A 316 14.44 -5.53 13.59
CA VAL A 316 14.62 -6.97 13.84
C VAL A 316 13.29 -7.66 14.13
N ILE A 317 12.44 -7.10 15.00
CA ILE A 317 11.08 -7.61 15.27
C ILE A 317 10.28 -7.71 13.95
N ASN A 318 10.34 -6.68 13.11
CA ASN A 318 9.66 -6.66 11.83
C ASN A 318 10.24 -7.71 10.86
N ALA A 319 11.57 -7.84 10.74
CA ALA A 319 12.22 -8.82 9.87
C ALA A 319 11.95 -10.28 10.29
N GLU A 320 11.91 -10.57 11.59
CA GLU A 320 11.52 -11.87 12.12
C GLU A 320 10.04 -12.17 11.81
N SER A 321 9.18 -11.14 11.83
CA SER A 321 7.76 -11.26 11.48
C SER A 321 7.55 -11.50 9.97
N VAL A 322 8.42 -10.94 9.12
CA VAL A 322 8.50 -11.28 7.69
C VAL A 322 8.85 -12.75 7.52
N VAL A 323 9.89 -13.26 8.19
CA VAL A 323 10.23 -14.69 8.09
C VAL A 323 9.10 -15.58 8.59
N ALA A 324 8.48 -15.27 9.74
CA ALA A 324 7.34 -16.05 10.24
C ALA A 324 6.23 -16.20 9.19
N GLY A 325 5.73 -15.08 8.65
CA GLY A 325 4.66 -15.09 7.64
C GLY A 325 5.08 -15.64 6.27
N LEU A 326 6.37 -15.59 5.90
CA LEU A 326 6.88 -16.26 4.70
C LEU A 326 6.84 -17.79 4.81
N ARG A 327 6.94 -18.34 6.03
CA ARG A 327 6.86 -19.79 6.28
C ARG A 327 5.43 -20.33 6.29
N ASP A 328 4.45 -19.46 6.56
CA ASP A 328 3.02 -19.78 6.45
C ASP A 328 2.53 -19.85 5.00
N LEU A 329 3.30 -19.32 4.04
CA LEU A 329 2.97 -19.41 2.61
C LEU A 329 2.97 -20.89 2.16
N PRO A 330 1.99 -21.33 1.34
CA PRO A 330 1.86 -22.72 0.94
C PRO A 330 3.16 -23.34 0.41
N GLY A 331 3.69 -24.31 1.16
CA GLY A 331 4.89 -25.06 0.83
C GLY A 331 6.22 -24.50 1.35
N ASP A 332 6.22 -23.48 2.21
CA ASP A 332 7.42 -22.78 2.75
C ASP A 332 8.46 -22.49 1.63
N PRO A 333 8.08 -21.71 0.59
CA PRO A 333 8.85 -21.57 -0.65
C PRO A 333 10.23 -20.93 -0.45
N LEU A 334 10.43 -20.24 0.68
CA LEU A 334 11.66 -19.56 1.04
C LEU A 334 12.45 -20.24 2.18
N GLY A 335 11.85 -21.16 2.94
CA GLY A 335 12.46 -21.84 4.08
C GLY A 335 13.79 -22.53 3.79
N ARG A 336 13.94 -23.11 2.58
CA ARG A 336 15.18 -23.76 2.15
C ARG A 336 16.39 -22.82 2.01
N TYR A 337 16.15 -21.50 1.90
CA TYR A 337 17.18 -20.48 1.78
C TYR A 337 17.49 -19.77 3.11
N LEU A 338 16.78 -20.09 4.21
CA LEU A 338 17.03 -19.46 5.50
C LEU A 338 18.41 -19.80 6.06
N SER A 339 18.97 -18.88 6.84
CA SER A 339 20.20 -19.09 7.62
C SER A 339 19.94 -20.01 8.82
N GLU A 340 20.98 -20.38 9.57
CA GLU A 340 20.81 -21.11 10.84
C GLU A 340 20.00 -20.30 11.87
N ARG A 341 20.05 -18.95 11.80
CA ARG A 341 19.20 -18.07 12.60
C ARG A 341 17.77 -18.05 12.08
N GLY A 342 17.58 -17.85 10.77
CA GLY A 342 16.25 -17.78 10.16
C GLY A 342 15.46 -19.07 10.30
N SER A 343 16.09 -20.23 10.12
CA SER A 343 15.41 -21.54 10.16
C SER A 343 14.89 -21.92 11.55
N LYS A 344 15.41 -21.30 12.62
CA LYS A 344 14.95 -21.45 14.01
C LYS A 344 13.78 -20.53 14.38
N LEU A 345 13.44 -19.53 13.54
CA LEU A 345 12.26 -18.71 13.76
C LEU A 345 10.99 -19.54 13.48
N PRO A 346 9.97 -19.48 14.36
CA PRO A 346 8.71 -20.17 14.12
C PRO A 346 7.96 -19.53 12.93
N ALA A 347 7.06 -20.31 12.33
CA ALA A 347 5.97 -19.76 11.52
C ALA A 347 4.97 -19.01 12.44
N THR A 348 3.94 -18.32 11.91
CA THR A 348 3.05 -17.60 12.82
C THR A 348 2.28 -18.55 13.74
N SER A 349 2.05 -18.10 14.98
CA SER A 349 1.53 -18.93 16.07
C SER A 349 0.33 -18.21 16.69
N PHE A 350 -0.82 -18.30 16.02
CA PHE A 350 -2.07 -17.60 16.34
C PHE A 350 -3.27 -18.54 16.28
#